data_AF-A0A1C5SXS3-F1
#
_entry.id   AF-A0A1C5SXS3-F1
#
_cell.length_a   1.000
_cell.length_b   1.000
_cell.length_c   1.000
_cell.angle_alpha   90.00
_cell.angle_beta   90.00
_cell.angle_gamma   90.00
#
_symmetry.space_group_name_H-M   'P 1'
#
loop_
_entity.id
_entity.type
_entity.pdbx_description
1 polymer ?
#
loop_
_entity_poly.entity_id
_entity_poly.type
_entity_poly.pdbx_seq_one_letter_code
_entity_poly.pdbx_strand_id
1 'polypeptide(L)'
;MQRMTSIKRTNYENVKQLKVWLCKRKEYLKILEKYYIVDIGMRYMLLGTQKIDAGHILENVVYLELLRRENKVFVGKVDHFEVDFVAQNSKGIEYYQVALTVRDEKTLQRELRHLQAIQELP
;
A
#
# COMPACT_ATOMS: atom_id res chain seq x y z
N MET A 1 36.73 -4.87 12.08
CA MET A 1 35.74 -4.00 11.42
C MET A 1 35.09 -4.74 10.23
N GLN A 2 34.31 -5.79 10.52
CA GLN A 2 33.58 -6.61 9.53
C GLN A 2 32.32 -7.13 10.23
N ARG A 3 31.25 -6.32 10.32
CA ARG A 3 29.96 -6.79 10.87
C ARG A 3 28.75 -5.93 10.51
N MET A 4 28.89 -4.99 9.56
CA MET A 4 27.84 -4.03 9.22
C MET A 4 27.22 -4.26 7.82
N THR A 5 27.77 -5.16 7.02
CA THR A 5 27.31 -5.45 5.65
C THR A 5 26.28 -6.58 5.56
N SER A 6 26.24 -7.53 6.51
CA SER A 6 25.29 -8.66 6.45
C SER A 6 23.89 -8.34 6.98
N ILE A 7 23.75 -7.42 7.94
CA ILE A 7 22.44 -7.09 8.54
C ILE A 7 21.53 -6.37 7.53
N LYS A 8 22.09 -5.71 6.51
CA LYS A 8 21.30 -5.07 5.46
C LYS A 8 20.71 -6.04 4.44
N ARG A 9 21.17 -7.29 4.30
CA ARG A 9 20.61 -8.22 3.29
C ARG A 9 19.37 -8.96 3.78
N THR A 10 19.29 -9.30 5.07
CA THR A 10 18.20 -10.13 5.60
C THR A 10 16.88 -9.37 5.79
N ASN A 11 16.91 -8.03 5.86
CA ASN A 11 15.70 -7.22 6.10
C ASN A 11 14.86 -6.94 4.84
N TYR A 12 15.37 -7.19 3.63
CA TYR A 12 14.63 -6.90 2.38
C TYR A 12 13.80 -8.07 1.85
N GLU A 13 13.98 -9.29 2.35
CA GLU A 13 13.21 -10.45 1.87
C GLU A 13 11.75 -10.43 2.35
N ASN A 14 11.47 -9.72 3.45
CA ASN A 14 10.15 -9.65 4.08
C ASN A 14 9.45 -8.31 3.87
N VAL A 15 9.94 -7.48 2.96
CA VAL A 15 9.36 -6.18 2.66
C VAL A 15 9.12 -6.08 1.16
N LYS A 16 7.85 -6.03 0.74
CA LYS A 16 7.54 -5.80 -0.67
C LYS A 16 7.45 -4.32 -0.97
N GLN A 17 8.10 -3.98 -2.07
CA GLN A 17 8.17 -2.63 -2.58
C GLN A 17 7.12 -2.44 -3.66
N LEU A 18 6.23 -1.46 -3.48
CA LEU A 18 5.21 -1.15 -4.46
C LEU A 18 5.67 -0.08 -5.44
N LYS A 19 5.36 -0.33 -6.72
CA LYS A 19 5.48 0.66 -7.79
C LYS A 19 4.28 1.59 -7.77
N VAL A 20 4.47 2.80 -8.28
CA VAL A 20 3.42 3.81 -8.41
C VAL A 20 2.67 3.60 -9.73
N TRP A 21 1.35 3.56 -9.66
CA TRP A 21 0.43 3.55 -10.79
C TRP A 21 -0.13 4.94 -11.02
N LEU A 22 0.11 5.52 -12.20
CA LEU A 22 -0.45 6.80 -12.60
C LEU A 22 -1.86 6.58 -13.15
N CYS A 23 -2.88 6.90 -12.35
CA CYS A 23 -4.28 6.60 -12.69
C CYS A 23 -4.71 7.24 -14.03
N LYS A 24 -4.27 8.48 -14.30
CA LYS A 24 -4.59 9.21 -15.54
C LYS A 24 -4.02 8.57 -16.80
N ARG A 25 -2.80 8.05 -16.71
CA ARG A 25 -2.06 7.52 -17.86
C ARG A 25 -2.15 6.00 -18.00
N LYS A 26 -2.67 5.33 -16.96
CA LYS A 26 -2.75 3.87 -16.85
C LYS A 26 -1.37 3.21 -17.07
N GLU A 27 -0.33 3.83 -16.50
CA GLU A 27 1.06 3.38 -16.57
C GLU A 27 1.68 3.30 -15.17
N TYR A 28 2.69 2.46 -14.97
CA TYR A 28 3.45 2.42 -13.72
C TYR A 28 4.83 3.07 -13.87
N LEU A 29 5.24 3.81 -12.85
CA LEU A 29 6.61 4.32 -12.73
C LEU A 29 7.48 3.31 -11.98
N LYS A 30 8.78 3.28 -12.30
CA LYS A 30 9.80 2.56 -11.51
C LYS A 30 10.23 3.32 -10.25
N ILE A 31 9.50 4.38 -9.88
CA ILE A 31 9.76 5.11 -8.62
C ILE A 31 9.14 4.29 -7.49
N LEU A 32 9.91 4.07 -6.42
CA LEU A 32 9.51 3.25 -5.29
C LEU A 32 9.03 4.16 -4.15
N GLU A 33 7.79 4.01 -3.71
CA GLU A 33 7.20 4.91 -2.70
C GLU A 33 6.81 4.22 -1.38
N LYS A 34 6.44 2.93 -1.36
CA LYS A 34 5.97 2.25 -0.12
C LYS A 34 6.53 0.84 0.11
N TYR A 35 6.71 0.52 1.39
CA TYR A 35 7.27 -0.72 1.93
C TYR A 35 6.23 -1.43 2.83
N TYR A 36 5.78 -2.62 2.43
CA TYR A 36 4.82 -3.43 3.18
C TYR A 36 5.47 -4.70 3.73
N ILE A 37 5.15 -5.07 4.97
CA ILE A 37 5.81 -6.17 5.67
C ILE A 37 5.02 -7.47 5.43
N VAL A 38 5.73 -8.54 5.07
CA VAL A 38 5.16 -9.84 4.72
C VAL A 38 4.69 -10.63 5.96
N ASP A 39 5.30 -10.38 7.13
CA ASP A 39 4.97 -11.04 8.40
C ASP A 39 4.91 -10.03 9.57
N ILE A 40 3.73 -9.91 10.19
CA ILE A 40 3.48 -9.00 11.32
C ILE A 40 4.28 -9.43 12.57
N GLY A 41 4.46 -10.74 12.81
CA GLY A 41 5.26 -11.29 13.89
C GLY A 41 6.75 -10.97 13.76
N MET A 42 7.29 -10.97 12.54
CA MET A 42 8.66 -10.51 12.28
C MET A 42 8.82 -9.00 12.50
N ARG A 43 7.80 -8.18 12.21
CA ARG A 43 7.80 -6.75 12.56
C ARG A 43 7.93 -6.53 14.07
N TYR A 44 7.14 -7.25 14.87
CA TYR A 44 7.22 -7.18 16.33
C TYR A 44 8.62 -7.54 16.85
N MET A 45 9.25 -8.54 16.24
CA MET A 45 10.59 -8.98 16.60
C MET A 45 11.69 -7.98 16.20
N LEU A 46 11.48 -7.19 15.12
CA LEU A 46 12.45 -6.22 14.60
C LEU A 46 12.30 -4.79 15.15
N LEU A 47 11.09 -4.35 15.48
CA LEU A 47 10.79 -2.95 15.85
C LEU A 47 10.24 -2.78 17.28
N GLY A 48 9.98 -3.87 18.00
CA GLY A 48 9.42 -3.83 19.35
C GLY A 48 7.95 -3.36 19.39
N THR A 49 7.48 -2.92 20.57
CA THR A 49 6.08 -2.54 20.84
C THR A 49 5.76 -1.06 20.62
N GLN A 50 6.62 -0.30 19.94
CA GLN A 50 6.36 1.13 19.71
C GLN A 50 5.11 1.34 18.83
N LYS A 51 4.23 2.24 19.32
CA LYS A 51 2.95 2.70 18.78
C LYS A 51 2.59 2.08 17.42
N ILE A 52 1.88 0.97 17.52
CA ILE A 52 1.30 0.27 16.38
C ILE A 52 0.09 1.08 15.91
N ASP A 53 0.20 1.67 14.73
CA ASP A 53 -0.93 2.29 14.07
C ASP A 53 -1.81 1.19 13.47
N ALA A 54 -3.02 1.04 14.03
CA ALA A 54 -3.99 0.06 13.56
C ALA A 54 -4.41 0.30 12.10
N GLY A 55 -4.33 1.53 11.60
CA GLY A 55 -4.56 1.85 10.19
C GLY A 55 -3.52 1.18 9.28
N HIS A 56 -2.24 1.34 9.60
CA HIS A 56 -1.16 0.70 8.84
C HIS A 56 -1.20 -0.84 8.90
N ILE A 57 -1.64 -1.43 10.02
CA ILE A 57 -1.87 -2.88 10.08
C ILE A 57 -2.97 -3.28 9.11
N LEU A 58 -4.09 -2.56 9.12
CA LEU A 58 -5.22 -2.87 8.26
C LEU A 58 -4.84 -2.74 6.78
N GLU A 59 -4.13 -1.68 6.40
CA GLU A 59 -3.56 -1.53 5.05
C GLU A 59 -2.70 -2.73 4.66
N ASN A 60 -1.82 -3.19 5.56
CA ASN A 60 -0.96 -4.34 5.29
C ASN A 60 -1.75 -5.65 5.14
N VAL A 61 -2.82 -5.84 5.92
CA VAL A 61 -3.72 -6.99 5.77
C VAL A 61 -4.42 -6.97 4.42
N VAL A 62 -4.95 -5.80 4.01
CA VAL A 62 -5.58 -5.61 2.70
C VAL A 62 -4.59 -5.89 1.58
N TYR A 63 -3.36 -5.38 1.70
CA TYR A 63 -2.28 -5.63 0.75
C TYR A 63 -2.01 -7.13 0.54
N LEU A 64 -1.85 -7.87 1.63
CA LEU A 64 -1.58 -9.31 1.58
C LEU A 64 -2.75 -10.08 0.96
N GLU A 65 -3.98 -9.69 1.27
CA GLU A 65 -5.18 -10.30 0.67
C GLU A 65 -5.27 -10.03 -0.83
N LEU A 66 -4.94 -8.82 -1.29
CA LEU A 66 -4.91 -8.50 -2.72
C LEU A 66 -3.86 -9.34 -3.46
N LEU A 67 -2.68 -9.53 -2.88
CA LEU A 67 -1.65 -10.42 -3.43
C LEU A 67 -2.10 -11.88 -3.47
N ARG A 68 -2.78 -12.37 -2.42
CA ARG A 68 -3.27 -13.75 -2.33
C ARG A 68 -4.28 -14.08 -3.43
N ARG A 69 -5.01 -13.07 -3.90
CA ARG A 69 -5.93 -13.16 -5.06
C ARG A 69 -5.22 -13.05 -6.42
N GLU A 70 -3.90 -13.21 -6.45
CA GLU A 70 -3.06 -13.16 -7.65
C GLU A 70 -3.08 -11.81 -8.38
N ASN A 71 -3.40 -10.72 -7.66
CA ASN A 71 -3.34 -9.38 -8.24
C ASN A 71 -1.90 -8.87 -8.33
N LYS A 72 -1.61 -8.10 -9.38
CA LYS A 72 -0.51 -7.13 -9.36
C LYS A 72 -0.99 -5.90 -8.58
N VAL A 73 -0.29 -5.58 -7.50
CA VAL A 73 -0.69 -4.48 -6.61
C VAL A 73 0.30 -3.32 -6.74
N PHE A 74 -0.22 -2.10 -6.73
CA PHE A 74 0.51 -0.83 -6.86
C PHE A 74 -0.05 0.20 -5.89
N VAL A 75 0.67 1.30 -5.66
CA VAL A 75 0.12 2.51 -5.03
C VAL A 75 -0.46 3.41 -6.13
N GLY A 76 -1.67 3.92 -5.97
CA GLY A 76 -2.34 4.73 -6.98
C GLY A 76 -2.06 6.21 -6.81
N LYS A 77 -1.77 6.93 -7.90
CA LYS A 77 -1.58 8.38 -7.89
C LYS A 77 -2.48 9.06 -8.91
N VAL A 78 -3.27 10.01 -8.45
CA VAL A 78 -4.16 10.85 -9.26
C VAL A 78 -3.99 12.31 -8.86
N ASP A 79 -3.36 13.11 -9.73
CA ASP A 79 -2.94 14.48 -9.43
C ASP A 79 -2.14 14.59 -8.12
N HIS A 80 -2.75 15.18 -7.09
CA HIS A 80 -2.19 15.37 -5.75
C HIS A 80 -2.71 14.36 -4.74
N PHE A 81 -3.59 13.45 -5.15
CA PHE A 81 -4.17 12.42 -4.30
C PHE A 81 -3.46 11.08 -4.53
N GLU A 82 -3.40 10.32 -3.45
CA GLU A 82 -2.90 8.96 -3.45
C GLU A 82 -4.04 8.03 -3.02
N VAL A 83 -4.20 6.93 -3.73
CA VAL A 83 -5.09 5.83 -3.34
C VAL A 83 -4.21 4.67 -2.87
N ASP A 84 -4.57 4.07 -1.75
CA ASP A 84 -3.70 3.12 -1.05
C ASP A 84 -3.26 1.96 -1.94
N PHE A 85 -4.22 1.36 -2.68
CA PHE A 85 -3.92 0.27 -3.60
C PHE A 85 -4.65 0.35 -4.93
N VAL A 86 -3.92 0.01 -5.99
CA VAL A 86 -4.45 -0.36 -7.30
C VAL A 86 -4.17 -1.85 -7.50
N ALA A 87 -5.21 -2.65 -7.70
CA ALA A 87 -5.09 -4.07 -8.00
C ALA A 87 -5.41 -4.33 -9.47
N GLN A 88 -4.51 -5.01 -10.16
CA GLN A 88 -4.67 -5.36 -11.57
C GLN A 88 -4.62 -6.88 -11.75
N ASN A 89 -5.63 -7.43 -12.41
CA ASN A 89 -5.71 -8.84 -12.79
C ASN A 89 -6.33 -8.99 -14.19
N SER A 90 -6.67 -10.22 -14.58
CA SER A 90 -7.28 -10.53 -15.88
C SER A 90 -8.68 -9.92 -16.09
N LYS A 91 -9.39 -9.59 -15.01
CA LYS A 91 -10.73 -8.96 -15.05
C LYS A 91 -10.67 -7.44 -15.19
N GLY A 92 -9.52 -6.82 -14.88
CA GLY A 92 -9.34 -5.38 -15.02
C GLY A 92 -8.53 -4.77 -13.88
N ILE A 93 -8.83 -3.49 -13.62
CA ILE A 93 -8.19 -2.68 -12.59
C ILE A 93 -9.22 -2.28 -11.55
N GLU A 94 -8.89 -2.46 -10.28
CA GLU A 94 -9.70 -2.09 -9.12
C GLU A 94 -8.89 -1.16 -8.21
N TYR A 95 -9.59 -0.24 -7.53
CA TYR A 95 -8.99 0.78 -6.66
C TYR A 95 -9.51 0.61 -5.23
N TYR A 96 -8.60 0.67 -4.26
CA TYR A 96 -8.91 0.43 -2.85
C TYR A 96 -8.35 1.56 -2.00
N GLN A 97 -9.23 2.21 -1.24
CA GLN A 97 -8.89 3.14 -0.16
C GLN A 97 -9.21 2.44 1.17
N VAL A 98 -8.26 2.42 2.09
CA VAL A 98 -8.34 1.69 3.36
C VAL A 98 -8.47 2.69 4.50
N ALA A 99 -9.50 2.50 5.32
CA ALA A 99 -9.72 3.31 6.51
C ALA A 99 -10.11 2.43 7.69
N LEU A 100 -9.48 2.66 8.85
CA LEU A 100 -9.80 1.96 10.08
C LEU A 100 -11.26 2.21 10.54
N THR A 101 -11.76 3.42 10.28
CA THR A 101 -13.14 3.82 10.54
C THR A 101 -13.55 4.94 9.59
N VAL A 102 -14.82 4.93 9.19
CA VAL A 102 -15.46 6.00 8.40
C VAL A 102 -16.68 6.57 9.13
N ARG A 103 -16.75 6.38 10.46
CA ARG A 103 -17.89 6.84 11.28
C ARG A 103 -18.02 8.36 11.34
N ASP A 104 -16.91 9.07 11.22
CA ASP A 104 -16.89 10.52 11.09
C ASP A 104 -17.08 10.89 9.62
N GLU A 105 -18.09 11.72 9.35
CA GLU A 105 -18.46 12.13 8.00
C GLU A 105 -17.31 12.83 7.29
N LYS A 106 -16.51 13.64 8.00
CA LYS A 106 -15.35 14.33 7.39
C LYS A 106 -14.30 13.33 6.94
N THR A 107 -14.04 12.30 7.76
CA THR A 107 -13.13 11.20 7.41
C THR A 107 -13.67 10.45 6.19
N LEU A 108 -14.95 10.03 6.20
CA LEU A 108 -15.58 9.34 5.06
C LEU A 108 -15.46 10.15 3.75
N GLN A 109 -15.85 11.42 3.78
CA GLN A 109 -15.81 12.28 2.59
C GLN A 109 -14.40 12.44 2.04
N ARG A 110 -13.39 12.53 2.94
CA ARG A 110 -11.98 12.58 2.53
C ARG A 110 -11.54 11.29 1.84
N GLU A 111 -11.84 10.12 2.41
CA GLU A 111 -11.47 8.83 1.81
C GLU A 111 -12.15 8.61 0.45
N LEU A 112 -13.43 8.98 0.33
CA LEU A 112 -14.18 8.88 -0.92
C LEU A 112 -13.67 9.82 -2.00
N ARG A 113 -13.21 11.03 -1.63
CA ARG A 113 -12.70 12.02 -2.58
C ARG A 113 -11.55 11.48 -3.44
N HIS A 114 -10.66 10.68 -2.86
CA HIS A 114 -9.55 10.08 -3.60
C HIS A 114 -10.03 9.13 -4.70
N LEU A 115 -11.08 8.35 -4.42
CA LEU A 115 -11.69 7.43 -5.38
C LEU A 115 -12.53 8.17 -6.43
N GLN A 116 -13.27 9.20 -6.04
CA GLN A 116 -14.06 10.04 -6.96
C GLN A 116 -13.17 10.70 -8.02
N ALA A 117 -12.00 11.21 -7.61
CA ALA A 117 -11.03 11.79 -8.54
C ALA A 117 -10.57 10.82 -9.63
N ILE A 118 -10.61 9.50 -9.38
CA ILE A 118 -10.30 8.47 -10.39
C ILE A 118 -11.50 8.23 -11.31
N GLN A 119 -12.72 8.26 -10.78
CA GLN A 119 -13.94 8.06 -11.56
C GLN A 119 -14.20 9.21 -12.54
N GLU A 120 -13.75 10.42 -12.21
CA GLU A 120 -13.85 11.62 -13.06
C GLU A 120 -12.81 11.65 -14.20
N LEU A 121 -11.93 10.65 -14.30
CA LEU A 121 -10.94 10.60 -15.38
C LEU A 121 -11.59 10.28 -16.73
N PRO A 122 -11.12 10.94 -17.82
CA PRO A 122 -11.67 10.76 -19.16
C PRO A 122 -11.38 9.36 -19.77
#